data_AF-A0A0Q3EJM1-F1
#
_entry.id   AF-A0A0Q3EJM1-F1
#
_cell.length_a   1.000
_cell.length_b   1.000
_cell.length_c   1.000
_cell.angle_alpha   90.00
_cell.angle_beta   90.00
_cell.angle_gamma   90.00
#
_symmetry.space_group_name_H-M   'P 1'
#
loop_
_entity.id
_entity.type
_entity.pdbx_description
1 polymer ?
#
loop_
_entity_poly.entity_id
_entity_poly.type
_entity_poly.pdbx_seq_one_letter_code
_entity_poly.pdbx_strand_id
1 'polypeptide(L)'
;MTTTAAACWAKGVADARGQANDMATWSGNSYECSSIEADQRELDKESPISKRMRTGSTSWEDEYIRAEMRKMTRHRSENWKQVCDEILRRSGGYMFDKDGLIRRWIDHGLFIPKVDDHLSVLDERLEKAEECFSMLTNRNVITRVSTNKCNHVVEENCHWQVNYFMQQFLASKAAEKGLSFTSGTLTSEGTQGRETLRRLSLHQPDPVLPAQLRKMDLSHTRALAISGKVDGIPLDKFSHLLSLDLEGWQCFKDKDMLLICKMFFLQHLILRKTTGVTKLPPEIKELRHLRTLDIHSLNHLLVGGDGVNHYEAAIVIPEEMGPLGRLESLSTLATVDLSKRSASLVEDIGRISTLEVLAVRWSFHQCTDGRFQQALRSSVHEWKKLESLTIHCGLGCYMDFLDYLPYNLQKFKLTGGRFTRLPQWCHRLDRLTFIEITVCTLLPGDLGILANLPELECLVLGLHFIPEVEIVIDGEGFAKLDRLSFTCRVPWLNFSKGAMPSLTYLELKIAGSPPSRESVPSGISNLRLLSDVAIRYHPNYTNSPSVKMTVDAVRKGVAEHRMPIHLFINGIEDQEEYVQAVEEEVVARASTSRHSEIEEEE
;
A
#
# COMPACT_ATOMS: atom_id res chain seq x y z
N MET A 1 27.21 5.02 -32.48
CA MET A 1 27.86 4.63 -31.21
C MET A 1 27.06 3.49 -30.60
N THR A 2 27.19 2.32 -31.18
CA THR A 2 26.42 1.10 -30.85
C THR A 2 27.30 -0.09 -31.15
N THR A 3 28.36 -0.31 -30.34
CA THR A 3 29.21 -1.52 -30.45
C THR A 3 30.15 -1.70 -29.25
N THR A 4 29.69 -1.49 -28.01
CA THR A 4 30.57 -1.73 -26.83
C THR A 4 29.89 -2.33 -25.59
N ALA A 5 28.59 -2.60 -25.62
CA ALA A 5 27.89 -3.21 -24.47
C ALA A 5 27.76 -4.75 -24.56
N ALA A 6 27.99 -5.36 -25.73
CA ALA A 6 27.85 -6.82 -25.91
C ALA A 6 29.12 -7.63 -25.54
N ALA A 7 30.26 -6.99 -25.27
CA ALA A 7 31.54 -7.67 -25.02
C ALA A 7 31.82 -8.01 -23.54
N CYS A 8 31.14 -7.37 -22.58
CA CYS A 8 31.37 -7.63 -21.15
C CYS A 8 30.51 -8.78 -20.59
N TRP A 9 29.43 -9.18 -21.27
CA TRP A 9 28.56 -10.27 -20.81
C TRP A 9 29.10 -11.66 -21.14
N ALA A 10 29.91 -11.79 -22.20
CA ALA A 10 30.50 -13.07 -22.62
C ALA A 10 31.72 -13.51 -21.77
N LYS A 11 32.29 -12.61 -20.94
CA LYS A 11 33.50 -12.90 -20.16
C LYS A 11 33.22 -13.43 -18.74
N GLY A 12 32.04 -13.18 -18.17
CA GLY A 12 31.67 -13.64 -16.83
C GLY A 12 31.15 -15.08 -16.76
N VAL A 13 30.74 -15.67 -17.88
CA VAL A 13 30.17 -17.04 -17.93
C VAL A 13 31.26 -18.11 -18.13
N ALA A 14 32.47 -17.72 -18.52
CA ALA A 14 33.60 -18.64 -18.71
C ALA A 14 34.33 -19.00 -17.39
N ASP A 15 34.38 -18.08 -16.42
CA ASP A 15 35.11 -18.30 -15.16
C ASP A 15 34.35 -19.18 -14.15
N ALA A 16 33.03 -19.31 -14.27
CA ALA A 16 32.21 -20.16 -13.38
C ALA A 16 32.21 -21.66 -13.77
N ARG A 17 32.71 -22.03 -14.95
CA ARG A 17 32.83 -23.43 -15.41
C ARG A 17 34.21 -24.06 -15.18
N GLY A 18 35.19 -23.28 -14.70
CA GLY A 18 36.57 -23.72 -14.49
C GLY A 18 36.92 -24.24 -13.10
N GLN A 19 36.06 -24.09 -12.09
CA GLN A 19 36.37 -24.46 -10.69
C GLN A 19 35.61 -25.70 -10.17
N ALA A 20 34.79 -26.36 -10.99
CA ALA A 20 34.00 -27.52 -10.58
C ALA A 20 34.63 -28.89 -10.96
N ASN A 21 35.83 -28.91 -11.56
CA ASN A 21 36.42 -30.14 -12.11
C ASN A 21 37.71 -30.64 -11.42
N ASP A 22 38.22 -29.97 -10.39
CA ASP A 22 39.46 -30.38 -9.70
C ASP A 22 39.20 -30.59 -8.20
N MET A 23 38.49 -31.65 -7.84
CA MET A 23 38.69 -32.36 -6.55
C MET A 23 37.84 -33.65 -6.49
N ALA A 24 38.09 -34.55 -7.44
CA ALA A 24 37.76 -35.96 -7.30
C ALA A 24 38.93 -36.76 -7.84
N THR A 25 39.82 -37.24 -6.96
CA THR A 25 40.50 -38.55 -6.98
C THR A 25 41.74 -38.54 -6.07
N TRP A 26 41.68 -39.25 -4.94
CA TRP A 26 42.70 -40.23 -4.52
C TRP A 26 42.29 -40.99 -3.23
N SER A 27 41.72 -42.18 -3.48
CA SER A 27 41.87 -43.49 -2.81
C SER A 27 42.42 -43.65 -1.38
N GLY A 28 41.76 -44.52 -0.59
CA GLY A 28 42.45 -45.36 0.40
C GLY A 28 41.61 -46.02 1.51
N ASN A 29 41.07 -47.22 1.22
CA ASN A 29 40.85 -48.41 2.08
C ASN A 29 39.96 -48.43 3.35
N SER A 30 38.91 -49.27 3.24
CA SER A 30 38.38 -50.33 4.14
C SER A 30 38.38 -50.14 5.65
N TYR A 31 37.23 -50.33 6.32
CA TYR A 31 36.82 -51.59 6.97
C TYR A 31 35.33 -51.57 7.37
N GLU A 32 34.81 -52.80 7.46
CA GLU A 32 33.46 -53.35 7.57
C GLU A 32 32.45 -52.87 8.64
N CYS A 33 31.20 -53.26 8.34
CA CYS A 33 30.17 -53.82 9.23
C CYS A 33 29.23 -52.91 10.03
N SER A 34 28.08 -52.64 9.40
CA SER A 34 26.76 -53.10 9.85
C SER A 34 26.50 -53.14 11.36
N SER A 35 25.77 -52.14 11.85
CA SER A 35 24.53 -52.30 12.62
C SER A 35 24.05 -50.92 12.99
N ILE A 36 22.85 -50.55 12.53
CA ILE A 36 21.84 -49.63 13.08
C ILE A 36 20.85 -49.41 11.91
N GLU A 37 20.15 -50.48 11.55
CA GLU A 37 18.84 -50.41 10.87
C GLU A 37 17.78 -50.39 11.97
N ALA A 38 17.70 -49.30 12.71
CA ALA A 38 16.56 -48.91 13.53
C ALA A 38 16.81 -47.45 13.94
N ASP A 39 15.80 -46.60 13.76
CA ASP A 39 15.72 -45.18 14.21
C ASP A 39 15.98 -44.05 13.20
N GLN A 40 16.13 -44.34 11.90
CA GLN A 40 15.97 -43.35 10.83
C GLN A 40 14.56 -43.37 10.21
N ARG A 41 13.50 -43.30 11.03
CA ARG A 41 12.09 -43.26 10.53
C ARG A 41 11.21 -42.15 11.09
N GLU A 42 11.73 -41.19 11.86
CA GLU A 42 10.89 -40.13 12.44
C GLU A 42 11.32 -38.68 12.12
N LEU A 43 12.36 -38.43 11.30
CA LEU A 43 12.82 -37.07 10.99
C LEU A 43 12.73 -36.60 9.52
N ASP A 44 12.20 -37.40 8.60
CA ASP A 44 11.90 -36.98 7.22
C ASP A 44 10.39 -37.06 6.91
N LYS A 45 9.57 -36.31 7.66
CA LYS A 45 8.20 -35.99 7.24
C LYS A 45 8.24 -34.74 6.36
N GLU A 46 8.74 -34.91 5.13
CA GLU A 46 8.48 -33.98 4.02
C GLU A 46 6.96 -33.72 3.93
N SER A 47 6.57 -32.44 3.85
CA SER A 47 5.19 -32.03 3.61
C SER A 47 4.60 -32.77 2.39
N PRO A 48 3.31 -33.18 2.41
CA PRO A 48 2.66 -33.81 1.25
C PRO A 48 2.75 -32.97 -0.04
N ILE A 49 3.00 -31.66 0.10
CA ILE A 49 3.17 -30.67 -0.95
C ILE A 49 4.55 -30.83 -1.64
N SER A 50 5.62 -31.07 -0.86
CA SER A 50 6.99 -31.16 -1.40
C SER A 50 7.26 -32.49 -2.12
N LYS A 51 6.65 -33.60 -1.67
CA LYS A 51 6.71 -34.89 -2.42
C LYS A 51 5.94 -34.86 -3.75
N ARG A 52 4.89 -34.03 -3.88
CA ARG A 52 4.04 -33.97 -5.08
C ARG A 52 4.54 -33.02 -6.17
N MET A 53 5.37 -32.03 -5.83
CA MET A 53 5.99 -31.15 -6.83
C MET A 53 7.01 -31.84 -7.74
N ARG A 54 7.52 -33.04 -7.38
CA ARG A 54 8.44 -33.81 -8.25
C ARG A 54 7.75 -34.56 -9.39
N THR A 55 6.45 -34.81 -9.30
CA THR A 55 5.68 -35.46 -10.36
C THR A 55 4.98 -34.39 -11.18
N GLY A 56 5.63 -33.92 -12.26
CA GLY A 56 5.14 -32.86 -13.15
C GLY A 56 3.81 -33.16 -13.84
N SER A 57 2.71 -33.09 -13.09
CA SER A 57 1.34 -33.22 -13.58
C SER A 57 0.63 -31.87 -13.42
N THR A 58 0.41 -31.19 -14.54
CA THR A 58 -0.41 -29.98 -14.70
C THR A 58 -1.90 -30.21 -14.35
N SER A 59 -2.31 -31.46 -14.07
CA SER A 59 -3.71 -31.85 -13.85
C SER A 59 -4.28 -31.41 -12.50
N TRP A 60 -3.45 -31.26 -11.46
CA TRP A 60 -3.93 -31.02 -10.09
C TRP A 60 -4.14 -29.54 -9.75
N GLU A 61 -3.28 -28.66 -10.27
CA GLU A 61 -3.51 -27.21 -10.21
C GLU A 61 -4.84 -26.89 -10.91
N ASP A 62 -5.09 -27.50 -12.06
CA ASP A 62 -6.36 -27.37 -12.77
C ASP A 62 -7.57 -27.89 -11.98
N GLU A 63 -7.43 -28.91 -11.12
CA GLU A 63 -8.55 -29.47 -10.36
C GLU A 63 -8.85 -28.68 -9.08
N TYR A 64 -7.81 -28.24 -8.36
CA TYR A 64 -7.95 -27.33 -7.22
C TYR A 64 -8.53 -25.98 -7.67
N ILE A 65 -8.00 -25.42 -8.75
CA ILE A 65 -8.52 -24.19 -9.34
C ILE A 65 -9.96 -24.42 -9.80
N ARG A 66 -10.30 -25.53 -10.49
CA ARG A 66 -11.70 -25.85 -10.85
C ARG A 66 -12.63 -26.01 -9.64
N ALA A 67 -12.16 -26.55 -8.52
CA ALA A 67 -12.95 -26.69 -7.30
C ALA A 67 -13.23 -25.33 -6.65
N GLU A 68 -12.24 -24.44 -6.58
CA GLU A 68 -12.41 -23.09 -6.07
C GLU A 68 -13.28 -22.23 -7.02
N MET A 69 -13.13 -22.43 -8.34
CA MET A 69 -14.00 -21.88 -9.39
C MET A 69 -15.49 -22.28 -9.22
N ARG A 70 -15.79 -23.50 -8.78
CA ARG A 70 -17.17 -23.96 -8.49
C ARG A 70 -17.74 -23.35 -7.22
N LYS A 71 -16.90 -23.08 -6.21
CA LYS A 71 -17.35 -22.40 -4.98
C LYS A 71 -17.68 -20.93 -5.23
N MET A 72 -16.89 -20.24 -6.07
CA MET A 72 -17.13 -18.84 -6.43
C MET A 72 -18.42 -18.64 -7.25
N THR A 73 -18.75 -19.55 -8.15
CA THR A 73 -19.94 -19.44 -9.02
C THR A 73 -21.27 -19.75 -8.33
N ARG A 74 -21.26 -20.31 -7.10
CA ARG A 74 -22.47 -20.58 -6.31
C ARG A 74 -23.11 -19.33 -5.71
N HIS A 75 -22.38 -18.23 -5.55
CA HIS A 75 -22.93 -16.99 -5.00
C HIS A 75 -23.67 -16.20 -6.10
N ARG A 76 -25.00 -16.36 -6.19
CA ARG A 76 -25.91 -15.65 -7.12
C ARG A 76 -26.10 -14.15 -6.81
N SER A 77 -25.18 -13.52 -6.07
CA SER A 77 -25.30 -12.12 -5.70
C SER A 77 -24.95 -11.20 -6.88
N GLU A 78 -25.81 -10.24 -7.20
CA GLU A 78 -25.56 -9.21 -8.23
C GLU A 78 -24.29 -8.39 -7.92
N ASN A 79 -23.96 -8.25 -6.63
CA ASN A 79 -22.76 -7.56 -6.15
C ASN A 79 -21.47 -8.29 -6.57
N TRP A 80 -21.50 -9.63 -6.62
CA TRP A 80 -20.32 -10.43 -7.00
C TRP A 80 -19.92 -10.20 -8.47
N LYS A 81 -20.90 -10.02 -9.35
CA LYS A 81 -20.65 -9.71 -10.78
C LYS A 81 -19.87 -8.41 -10.92
N GLN A 82 -20.34 -7.37 -10.24
CA GLN A 82 -19.76 -6.02 -10.27
C GLN A 82 -18.38 -5.95 -9.57
N VAL A 83 -18.16 -6.72 -8.50
CA VAL A 83 -16.85 -6.86 -7.84
C VAL A 83 -15.85 -7.56 -8.76
N CYS A 84 -16.25 -8.65 -9.43
CA CYS A 84 -15.41 -9.28 -10.45
C CYS A 84 -15.10 -8.31 -11.60
N ASP A 85 -16.05 -7.46 -12.00
CA ASP A 85 -15.82 -6.47 -13.06
C ASP A 85 -14.74 -5.43 -12.70
N GLU A 86 -14.69 -4.94 -11.44
CA GLU A 86 -13.64 -4.02 -10.98
C GLU A 86 -12.25 -4.71 -10.92
N ILE A 87 -12.23 -5.97 -10.48
CA ILE A 87 -11.01 -6.82 -10.48
C ILE A 87 -10.50 -7.01 -11.92
N LEU A 88 -11.40 -7.09 -12.91
CA LEU A 88 -11.08 -7.27 -14.33
C LEU A 88 -10.61 -6.01 -15.07
N ARG A 89 -10.77 -4.81 -14.49
CA ARG A 89 -10.22 -3.56 -15.07
C ARG A 89 -8.71 -3.43 -14.91
N ARG A 90 -8.09 -4.33 -14.17
CA ARG A 90 -6.69 -4.23 -13.75
C ARG A 90 -5.85 -5.19 -14.55
N SER A 91 -4.75 -4.77 -15.14
CA SER A 91 -3.84 -5.69 -15.85
C SER A 91 -3.23 -6.71 -14.89
N GLY A 92 -2.85 -7.90 -15.39
CA GLY A 92 -2.12 -8.88 -14.58
C GLY A 92 -0.90 -8.26 -13.90
N GLY A 93 -0.76 -8.43 -12.59
CA GLY A 93 0.31 -7.82 -11.78
C GLY A 93 0.06 -6.36 -11.37
N TYR A 94 -1.13 -5.81 -11.61
CA TYR A 94 -1.50 -4.47 -11.17
C TYR A 94 -1.65 -4.39 -9.64
N MET A 95 -1.02 -3.36 -9.06
CA MET A 95 -0.99 -3.09 -7.63
C MET A 95 -1.99 -2.01 -7.25
N PHE A 96 -2.73 -2.20 -6.16
CA PHE A 96 -3.73 -1.24 -5.67
C PHE A 96 -3.82 -1.20 -4.15
N ASP A 97 -4.32 -0.09 -3.61
CA ASP A 97 -4.64 0.06 -2.19
C ASP A 97 -6.07 -0.43 -1.87
N LYS A 98 -6.28 -0.90 -0.63
CA LYS A 98 -7.57 -1.42 -0.14
C LYS A 98 -8.64 -0.34 -0.19
N ASP A 99 -8.37 0.81 0.41
CA ASP A 99 -9.35 1.88 0.61
C ASP A 99 -9.85 2.46 -0.71
N GLY A 100 -8.96 2.70 -1.67
CA GLY A 100 -9.31 3.17 -3.01
C GLY A 100 -10.05 2.13 -3.85
N LEU A 101 -9.93 0.83 -3.56
CA LEU A 101 -10.78 -0.20 -4.17
C LEU A 101 -12.18 -0.19 -3.53
N ILE A 102 -12.25 -0.17 -2.21
CA ILE A 102 -13.51 -0.17 -1.45
C ILE A 102 -14.33 1.08 -1.77
N ARG A 103 -13.71 2.25 -1.79
CA ARG A 103 -14.39 3.51 -2.12
C ARG A 103 -14.90 3.51 -3.55
N ARG A 104 -14.14 2.96 -4.50
CA ARG A 104 -14.64 2.72 -5.86
C ARG A 104 -15.83 1.79 -5.89
N TRP A 105 -15.85 0.73 -5.07
CA TRP A 105 -17.02 -0.13 -5.01
C TRP A 105 -18.25 0.65 -4.56
N ILE A 106 -18.12 1.35 -3.44
CA ILE A 106 -19.18 2.20 -2.88
C ILE A 106 -19.64 3.22 -3.93
N ASP A 107 -18.74 3.97 -4.55
CA ASP A 107 -19.05 5.02 -5.53
C ASP A 107 -19.78 4.50 -6.77
N HIS A 108 -19.43 3.30 -7.24
CA HIS A 108 -20.14 2.63 -8.34
C HIS A 108 -21.52 2.07 -7.94
N GLY A 109 -21.98 2.33 -6.71
CA GLY A 109 -23.27 1.89 -6.20
C GLY A 109 -23.30 0.43 -5.77
N LEU A 110 -22.15 -0.16 -5.44
CA LEU A 110 -22.13 -1.46 -4.77
C LEU A 110 -22.60 -1.31 -3.32
N PHE A 111 -23.26 -2.37 -2.82
CA PHE A 111 -23.72 -2.49 -1.43
C PHE A 111 -24.84 -1.52 -1.01
N ILE A 112 -25.68 -1.05 -1.95
CA ILE A 112 -26.88 -0.24 -1.63
C ILE A 112 -27.78 -1.02 -0.64
N PRO A 113 -28.07 -0.48 0.57
CA PRO A 113 -29.00 -1.09 1.50
C PRO A 113 -30.41 -1.12 0.90
N LYS A 114 -31.21 -2.13 1.27
CA LYS A 114 -32.59 -2.26 0.79
C LYS A 114 -33.58 -1.30 1.48
N VAL A 115 -33.12 -0.40 2.35
CA VAL A 115 -33.98 0.45 3.19
C VAL A 115 -33.46 1.89 3.21
N ASP A 116 -34.36 2.84 2.96
CA ASP A 116 -34.15 4.28 2.96
C ASP A 116 -34.07 4.84 4.40
N ASP A 117 -32.91 4.76 5.05
CA ASP A 117 -32.68 5.54 6.28
C ASP A 117 -31.31 6.22 6.25
N HIS A 118 -31.30 7.53 6.00
CA HIS A 118 -30.19 8.26 5.37
C HIS A 118 -28.98 8.61 6.27
N LEU A 119 -28.88 8.07 7.49
CA LEU A 119 -27.82 8.46 8.44
C LEU A 119 -26.89 7.33 8.89
N SER A 120 -27.19 6.05 8.58
CA SER A 120 -26.33 4.88 8.86
C SER A 120 -25.78 4.18 7.60
N VAL A 121 -25.99 4.77 6.42
CA VAL A 121 -25.82 4.10 5.12
C VAL A 121 -24.36 3.99 4.68
N LEU A 122 -23.48 4.93 5.06
CA LEU A 122 -22.07 4.88 4.64
C LEU A 122 -21.30 3.82 5.43
N ASP A 123 -21.49 3.75 6.74
CA ASP A 123 -20.85 2.77 7.62
C ASP A 123 -21.28 1.34 7.24
N GLU A 124 -22.57 1.11 6.97
CA GLU A 124 -23.06 -0.21 6.52
C GLU A 124 -22.52 -0.60 5.13
N ARG A 125 -22.34 0.37 4.24
CA ARG A 125 -21.73 0.14 2.91
C ARG A 125 -20.25 -0.18 3.02
N LEU A 126 -19.55 0.51 3.91
CA LEU A 126 -18.13 0.29 4.19
C LEU A 126 -17.93 -1.09 4.80
N GLU A 127 -18.70 -1.45 5.83
CA GLU A 127 -18.66 -2.75 6.49
C GLU A 127 -18.86 -3.89 5.46
N LYS A 128 -19.91 -3.81 4.63
CA LYS A 128 -20.16 -4.81 3.58
C LYS A 128 -19.05 -4.88 2.53
N ALA A 129 -18.47 -3.73 2.17
CA ALA A 129 -17.37 -3.67 1.23
C ALA A 129 -16.10 -4.30 1.83
N GLU A 130 -15.84 -4.09 3.13
CA GLU A 130 -14.74 -4.68 3.88
C GLU A 130 -14.90 -6.19 4.06
N GLU A 131 -16.10 -6.66 4.38
CA GLU A 131 -16.42 -8.09 4.40
C GLU A 131 -16.16 -8.73 3.03
N CYS A 132 -16.59 -8.06 1.95
CA CYS A 132 -16.36 -8.53 0.59
C CYS A 132 -14.87 -8.57 0.24
N PHE A 133 -14.10 -7.57 0.65
CA PHE A 133 -12.66 -7.56 0.50
C PHE A 133 -12.03 -8.75 1.22
N SER A 134 -12.41 -8.97 2.48
CA SER A 134 -11.94 -10.09 3.31
C SER A 134 -12.29 -11.45 2.72
N MET A 135 -13.45 -11.59 2.08
CA MET A 135 -13.78 -12.83 1.35
C MET A 135 -12.87 -13.07 0.14
N LEU A 136 -12.52 -12.02 -0.61
CA LEU A 136 -11.64 -12.13 -1.78
C LEU A 136 -10.20 -12.48 -1.39
N THR A 137 -9.72 -11.94 -0.27
CA THR A 137 -8.41 -12.30 0.29
C THR A 137 -8.40 -13.74 0.78
N ASN A 138 -9.41 -14.15 1.56
CA ASN A 138 -9.54 -15.52 2.07
C ASN A 138 -9.64 -16.58 0.97
N ARG A 139 -10.14 -16.20 -0.22
CA ARG A 139 -10.24 -17.07 -1.40
C ARG A 139 -9.05 -16.94 -2.38
N ASN A 140 -7.99 -16.23 -2.00
CA ASN A 140 -6.80 -15.98 -2.83
C ASN A 140 -7.12 -15.37 -4.21
N VAL A 141 -8.24 -14.66 -4.36
CA VAL A 141 -8.59 -13.93 -5.60
C VAL A 141 -7.73 -12.70 -5.72
N ILE A 142 -7.64 -11.97 -4.61
CA ILE A 142 -6.69 -10.88 -4.42
C ILE A 142 -5.69 -11.34 -3.38
N THR A 143 -4.41 -11.10 -3.64
CA THR A 143 -3.33 -11.45 -2.73
C THR A 143 -2.60 -10.17 -2.36
N ARG A 144 -2.17 -10.10 -1.11
CA ARG A 144 -1.28 -9.03 -0.67
C ARG A 144 0.02 -9.18 -1.44
N VAL A 145 0.47 -8.13 -2.11
CA VAL A 145 1.80 -8.13 -2.72
C VAL A 145 2.77 -8.02 -1.56
N SER A 146 3.53 -9.09 -1.32
CA SER A 146 4.75 -8.95 -0.55
C SER A 146 5.74 -8.14 -1.40
N THR A 147 5.64 -6.81 -1.39
CA THR A 147 6.89 -6.04 -1.37
C THR A 147 7.68 -6.69 -0.24
N ASN A 148 8.91 -7.19 -0.48
CA ASN A 148 9.77 -7.92 0.47
C ASN A 148 9.23 -7.84 1.90
N LYS A 149 8.99 -8.97 2.58
CA LYS A 149 8.32 -9.13 3.92
C LYS A 149 8.51 -7.96 4.93
N CYS A 150 9.57 -7.18 4.75
CA CYS A 150 9.91 -5.79 5.07
C CYS A 150 8.97 -4.60 4.93
N ASN A 151 7.74 -4.73 4.45
CA ASN A 151 6.84 -3.57 4.38
C ASN A 151 5.49 -3.88 5.05
N HIS A 152 5.51 -4.14 6.36
CA HIS A 152 4.39 -3.79 7.23
C HIS A 152 4.27 -2.26 7.34
N VAL A 153 4.24 -1.56 6.20
CA VAL A 153 3.84 -0.17 6.21
C VAL A 153 2.36 -0.19 6.58
N VAL A 154 1.94 0.71 7.47
CA VAL A 154 0.56 1.17 7.67
C VAL A 154 -0.34 0.71 6.53
N GLU A 155 -1.45 0.03 6.82
CA GLU A 155 -2.33 -0.65 5.83
C GLU A 155 -2.60 0.15 4.55
N GLU A 156 -2.60 1.49 4.62
CA GLU A 156 -2.74 2.41 3.48
C GLU A 156 -1.67 2.25 2.38
N ASN A 157 -0.48 1.75 2.69
CA ASN A 157 0.59 1.48 1.71
C ASN A 157 0.69 0.00 1.33
N CYS A 158 -0.23 -0.85 1.80
CA CYS A 158 -0.29 -2.24 1.37
C CYS A 158 -0.84 -2.32 -0.05
N HIS A 159 0.03 -2.69 -0.98
CA HIS A 159 -0.39 -3.00 -2.33
C HIS A 159 -0.94 -4.42 -2.42
N TRP A 160 -2.11 -4.54 -3.02
CA TRP A 160 -2.79 -5.77 -3.34
C TRP A 160 -2.67 -6.02 -4.84
N GLN A 161 -2.63 -7.28 -5.24
CA GLN A 161 -2.71 -7.67 -6.64
C GLN A 161 -3.81 -8.70 -6.82
N VAL A 162 -4.34 -8.74 -8.03
CA VAL A 162 -5.24 -9.81 -8.43
C VAL A 162 -4.39 -11.00 -8.83
N ASN A 163 -4.73 -12.20 -8.34
CA ASN A 163 -4.10 -13.42 -8.81
C ASN A 163 -4.33 -13.59 -10.32
N TYR A 164 -3.26 -13.74 -11.08
CA TYR A 164 -3.30 -13.78 -12.55
C TYR A 164 -4.24 -14.86 -13.11
N PHE A 165 -4.21 -16.07 -12.56
CA PHE A 165 -5.08 -17.16 -13.01
C PHE A 165 -6.55 -16.87 -12.72
N MET A 166 -6.83 -16.31 -11.54
CA MET A 166 -8.17 -15.90 -11.15
C MET A 166 -8.69 -14.80 -12.06
N GLN A 167 -7.84 -13.84 -12.43
CA GLN A 167 -8.18 -12.80 -13.38
C GLN A 167 -8.56 -13.36 -14.76
N GLN A 168 -7.76 -14.28 -15.32
CA GLN A 168 -8.05 -14.89 -16.63
C GLN A 168 -9.36 -15.66 -16.61
N PHE A 169 -9.61 -16.42 -15.53
CA PHE A 169 -10.88 -17.13 -15.35
C PHE A 169 -12.07 -16.18 -15.26
N LEU A 170 -11.97 -15.13 -14.43
CA LEU A 170 -13.01 -14.13 -14.30
C LEU A 170 -13.27 -13.43 -15.64
N ALA A 171 -12.23 -13.17 -16.43
CA ALA A 171 -12.36 -12.51 -17.73
C ALA A 171 -13.14 -13.39 -18.71
N SER A 172 -12.80 -14.68 -18.78
CA SER A 172 -13.50 -15.66 -19.61
C SER A 172 -14.97 -15.79 -19.19
N LYS A 173 -15.25 -15.90 -17.89
CA LYS A 173 -16.63 -16.02 -17.38
C LYS A 173 -17.45 -14.75 -17.51
N ALA A 174 -16.83 -13.57 -17.40
CA ALA A 174 -17.50 -12.30 -17.62
C ALA A 174 -17.86 -12.13 -19.10
N ALA A 175 -16.97 -12.51 -20.02
CA ALA A 175 -17.23 -12.46 -21.45
C ALA A 175 -18.31 -13.47 -21.89
N GLU A 176 -18.29 -14.70 -21.35
CA GLU A 176 -19.34 -15.71 -21.59
C GLU A 176 -20.74 -15.23 -21.17
N LYS A 177 -20.81 -14.32 -20.19
CA LYS A 177 -22.07 -13.76 -19.65
C LYS A 177 -22.39 -12.35 -20.15
N GLY A 178 -21.60 -11.79 -21.07
CA GLY A 178 -21.79 -10.43 -21.57
C GLY A 178 -21.53 -9.31 -20.57
N LEU A 179 -20.87 -9.61 -19.46
CA LEU A 179 -20.71 -8.68 -18.34
C LEU A 179 -19.54 -7.72 -18.54
N SER A 180 -18.42 -8.21 -19.07
CA SER A 180 -17.20 -7.45 -19.31
C SER A 180 -16.35 -8.17 -20.35
N PHE A 181 -15.64 -7.39 -21.17
CA PHE A 181 -14.79 -7.90 -22.23
C PHE A 181 -13.37 -7.37 -22.06
N THR A 182 -12.38 -8.22 -22.30
CA THR A 182 -10.97 -7.86 -22.43
C THR A 182 -10.50 -7.94 -23.88
N SER A 183 -9.35 -7.35 -24.19
CA SER A 183 -8.71 -7.45 -25.52
C SER A 183 -8.64 -8.90 -26.04
N GLY A 184 -8.33 -9.88 -25.18
CA GLY A 184 -8.24 -11.30 -25.58
C GLY A 184 -9.59 -11.99 -25.76
N THR A 185 -10.64 -11.55 -25.06
CA THR A 185 -11.99 -12.12 -25.24
C THR A 185 -12.74 -11.54 -26.44
N LEU A 186 -12.37 -10.34 -26.89
CA LEU A 186 -12.95 -9.69 -28.07
C LEU A 186 -12.56 -10.37 -29.38
N THR A 187 -11.39 -10.99 -29.42
CA THR A 187 -10.82 -11.62 -30.62
C THR A 187 -11.16 -13.10 -30.75
N SER A 188 -11.80 -13.69 -29.73
CA SER A 188 -12.23 -15.09 -29.74
C SER A 188 -13.50 -15.28 -30.58
N GLU A 189 -13.51 -16.30 -31.44
CA GLU A 189 -14.52 -16.55 -32.49
C GLU A 189 -15.97 -16.82 -32.00
N GLY A 190 -16.25 -16.71 -30.70
CA GLY A 190 -17.57 -16.97 -30.09
C GLY A 190 -18.43 -15.76 -29.74
N THR A 191 -17.94 -14.53 -29.91
CA THR A 191 -18.66 -13.29 -29.50
C THR A 191 -19.47 -12.63 -30.62
N GLN A 192 -19.59 -13.30 -31.77
CA GLN A 192 -20.39 -12.83 -32.90
C GLN A 192 -21.89 -12.92 -32.59
N GLY A 193 -22.43 -11.81 -32.07
CA GLY A 193 -23.85 -11.54 -32.05
C GLY A 193 -24.43 -11.47 -30.64
N ARG A 194 -24.98 -10.29 -30.35
CA ARG A 194 -25.88 -9.98 -29.23
C ARG A 194 -25.24 -9.86 -27.85
N GLU A 195 -24.55 -8.74 -27.61
CA GLU A 195 -24.58 -8.12 -26.28
C GLU A 195 -24.09 -6.67 -26.37
N THR A 196 -24.81 -5.76 -25.72
CA THR A 196 -24.35 -4.38 -25.55
C THR A 196 -23.07 -4.41 -24.72
N LEU A 197 -21.93 -4.02 -25.31
CA LEU A 197 -20.66 -3.88 -24.60
C LEU A 197 -20.76 -2.80 -23.52
N ARG A 198 -21.13 -3.18 -22.30
CA ARG A 198 -21.26 -2.24 -21.18
C ARG A 198 -19.93 -1.94 -20.51
N ARG A 199 -18.96 -2.85 -20.57
CA ARG A 199 -17.64 -2.72 -19.92
C ARG A 199 -16.54 -3.32 -20.78
N LEU A 200 -15.41 -2.63 -20.86
CA LEU A 200 -14.30 -2.99 -21.74
C LEU A 200 -12.96 -2.71 -21.06
N SER A 201 -12.02 -3.67 -21.11
CA SER A 201 -10.66 -3.54 -20.58
C SER A 201 -9.61 -3.88 -21.65
N LEU A 202 -8.73 -2.94 -21.96
CA LEU A 202 -7.74 -3.04 -23.02
C LEU A 202 -6.33 -2.92 -22.44
N HIS A 203 -5.63 -4.05 -22.29
CA HIS A 203 -4.30 -4.10 -21.65
C HIS A 203 -3.20 -4.60 -22.57
N GLN A 204 -3.55 -5.33 -23.63
CA GLN A 204 -2.59 -5.95 -24.53
C GLN A 204 -2.66 -5.27 -25.90
N PRO A 205 -1.50 -4.93 -26.50
CA PRO A 205 -1.49 -4.39 -27.84
C PRO A 205 -1.91 -5.47 -28.84
N ASP A 206 -2.88 -5.14 -29.67
CA ASP A 206 -3.34 -5.97 -30.78
C ASP A 206 -3.52 -5.07 -32.02
N PRO A 207 -2.79 -5.34 -33.12
CA PRO A 207 -2.90 -4.57 -34.36
C PRO A 207 -4.30 -4.58 -34.99
N VAL A 208 -5.11 -5.60 -34.75
CA VAL A 208 -6.45 -5.77 -35.35
C VAL A 208 -7.53 -5.08 -34.53
N LEU A 209 -7.30 -4.90 -33.23
CA LEU A 209 -8.23 -4.32 -32.26
C LEU A 209 -8.79 -2.95 -32.69
N PRO A 210 -7.98 -1.96 -33.15
CA PRO A 210 -8.51 -0.66 -33.58
C PRO A 210 -9.52 -0.76 -34.73
N ALA A 211 -9.26 -1.62 -35.71
CA ALA A 211 -10.15 -1.82 -36.85
C ALA A 211 -11.46 -2.51 -36.43
N GLN A 212 -11.42 -3.41 -35.45
CA GLN A 212 -12.61 -4.06 -34.90
C GLN A 212 -13.47 -3.10 -34.07
N LEU A 213 -12.86 -2.34 -33.15
CA LEU A 213 -13.57 -1.35 -32.33
C LEU A 213 -14.29 -0.29 -33.19
N ARG A 214 -13.71 0.07 -34.35
CA ARG A 214 -14.36 0.96 -35.32
C ARG A 214 -15.63 0.38 -35.95
N LYS A 215 -15.76 -0.94 -36.06
CA LYS A 215 -16.96 -1.61 -36.61
C LYS A 215 -18.06 -1.84 -35.56
N MET A 216 -17.70 -1.91 -34.28
CA MET A 216 -18.64 -2.20 -33.17
C MET A 216 -19.44 -0.97 -32.73
N ASP A 217 -20.66 -1.13 -32.21
CA ASP A 217 -21.32 -0.05 -31.48
C ASP A 217 -20.85 -0.02 -30.02
N LEU A 218 -20.15 1.05 -29.64
CA LEU A 218 -19.57 1.25 -28.31
C LEU A 218 -20.32 2.34 -27.52
N SER A 219 -21.43 2.85 -28.07
CA SER A 219 -22.21 3.92 -27.47
C SER A 219 -22.81 3.52 -26.13
N HIS A 220 -23.00 2.23 -25.85
CA HIS A 220 -23.56 1.73 -24.59
C HIS A 220 -22.51 1.37 -23.53
N THR A 221 -21.22 1.55 -23.83
CA THR A 221 -20.15 1.28 -22.87
C THR A 221 -20.17 2.30 -21.74
N ARG A 222 -20.19 1.79 -20.51
CA ARG A 222 -20.26 2.55 -19.26
C ARG A 222 -18.93 2.57 -18.51
N ALA A 223 -18.07 1.57 -18.68
CA ALA A 223 -16.73 1.60 -18.11
C ALA A 223 -15.67 1.13 -19.11
N LEU A 224 -14.56 1.85 -19.18
CA LEU A 224 -13.44 1.56 -20.06
C LEU A 224 -12.14 1.64 -19.25
N ALA A 225 -11.33 0.58 -19.32
CA ALA A 225 -9.98 0.57 -18.79
C ALA A 225 -8.99 0.39 -19.93
N ILE A 226 -7.94 1.21 -19.99
CA ILE A 226 -6.88 1.14 -20.99
C ILE A 226 -5.53 1.25 -20.30
N SER A 227 -4.62 0.31 -20.58
CA SER A 227 -3.25 0.39 -20.08
C SER A 227 -2.23 -0.19 -21.07
N GLY A 228 -0.95 0.05 -20.80
CA GLY A 228 0.14 -0.46 -21.63
C GLY A 228 0.26 0.25 -22.98
N LYS A 229 0.63 -0.50 -24.02
CA LYS A 229 0.96 0.02 -25.36
C LYS A 229 -0.18 -0.07 -26.38
N VAL A 230 -1.42 -0.11 -25.90
CA VAL A 230 -2.61 -0.13 -26.78
C VAL A 230 -2.69 1.20 -27.55
N ASP A 231 -2.84 1.15 -28.87
CA ASP A 231 -2.91 2.35 -29.73
C ASP A 231 -4.18 2.35 -30.60
N GLY A 232 -4.56 3.50 -31.15
CA GLY A 232 -5.63 3.63 -32.15
C GLY A 232 -7.06 3.51 -31.62
N ILE A 233 -7.28 3.72 -30.31
CA ILE A 233 -8.60 3.59 -29.68
C ILE A 233 -9.54 4.73 -30.10
N PRO A 234 -10.74 4.43 -30.65
CA PRO A 234 -11.71 5.45 -31.07
C PRO A 234 -12.54 5.98 -29.88
N LEU A 235 -11.95 6.86 -29.07
CA LEU A 235 -12.58 7.42 -27.86
C LEU A 235 -13.91 8.16 -28.15
N ASP A 236 -14.08 8.68 -29.36
CA ASP A 236 -15.28 9.38 -29.84
C ASP A 236 -16.53 8.48 -29.87
N LYS A 237 -16.38 7.16 -29.89
CA LYS A 237 -17.51 6.22 -29.93
C LYS A 237 -18.12 5.92 -28.56
N PHE A 238 -17.47 6.33 -27.46
CA PHE A 238 -17.89 6.05 -26.10
C PHE A 238 -18.76 7.20 -25.54
N SER A 239 -19.98 7.35 -26.05
CA SER A 239 -20.84 8.51 -25.74
C SER A 239 -21.44 8.52 -24.33
N HIS A 240 -21.47 7.37 -23.64
CA HIS A 240 -22.21 7.16 -22.40
C HIS A 240 -21.33 6.67 -21.24
N LEU A 241 -20.03 6.91 -21.35
CA LEU A 241 -19.04 6.42 -20.40
C LEU A 241 -19.22 7.09 -19.03
N LEU A 242 -19.21 6.28 -17.97
CA LEU A 242 -19.30 6.72 -16.57
C LEU A 242 -17.93 6.62 -15.88
N SER A 243 -17.12 5.62 -16.24
CA SER A 243 -15.82 5.36 -15.60
C SER A 243 -14.75 5.12 -16.66
N LEU A 244 -13.65 5.87 -16.57
CA LEU A 244 -12.51 5.80 -17.48
C LEU A 244 -11.22 5.64 -16.67
N ASP A 245 -10.60 4.46 -16.78
CA ASP A 245 -9.32 4.16 -16.16
C ASP A 245 -8.23 4.11 -17.25
N LEU A 246 -7.31 5.06 -17.22
CA LEU A 246 -6.20 5.17 -18.17
C LEU A 246 -4.86 4.88 -17.50
N GLU A 247 -4.85 4.24 -16.33
CA GLU A 247 -3.62 4.04 -15.59
C GLU A 247 -2.55 3.30 -16.42
N GLY A 248 -1.37 3.90 -16.54
CA GLY A 248 -0.24 3.30 -17.25
C GLY A 248 -0.42 3.21 -18.76
N TRP A 249 -1.34 3.99 -19.35
CA TRP A 249 -1.52 4.05 -20.80
C TRP A 249 -0.40 4.87 -21.46
N GLN A 250 0.43 4.21 -22.28
CA GLN A 250 1.64 4.79 -22.87
C GLN A 250 1.39 5.55 -24.17
N CYS A 251 0.27 5.29 -24.86
CA CYS A 251 -0.07 5.90 -26.15
C CYS A 251 -1.00 7.12 -26.02
N PHE A 252 -1.31 7.51 -24.78
CA PHE A 252 -2.22 8.60 -24.45
C PHE A 252 -1.66 9.96 -24.85
N LYS A 253 -2.43 10.80 -25.57
CA LYS A 253 -1.97 12.10 -26.09
C LYS A 253 -2.93 13.23 -25.69
N ASP A 254 -2.46 14.47 -25.74
CA ASP A 254 -3.28 15.66 -25.41
C ASP A 254 -4.60 15.75 -26.22
N LYS A 255 -4.58 15.32 -27.50
CA LYS A 255 -5.79 15.27 -28.34
C LYS A 255 -6.86 14.33 -27.77
N ASP A 256 -6.45 13.24 -27.12
CA ASP A 256 -7.35 12.25 -26.54
C ASP A 256 -8.01 12.84 -25.29
N MET A 257 -7.28 13.67 -24.53
CA MET A 257 -7.83 14.42 -23.39
C MET A 257 -8.91 15.42 -23.78
N LEU A 258 -8.76 16.11 -24.92
CA LEU A 258 -9.80 17.01 -25.42
C LEU A 258 -11.09 16.26 -25.80
N LEU A 259 -10.99 14.99 -26.23
CA LEU A 259 -12.15 14.15 -26.46
C LEU A 259 -12.80 13.71 -25.14
N ILE A 260 -11.98 13.33 -24.15
CA ILE A 260 -12.46 12.94 -22.81
C ILE A 260 -13.21 14.08 -22.14
N CYS A 261 -12.73 15.33 -22.24
CA CYS A 261 -13.40 16.50 -21.65
C CYS A 261 -14.79 16.78 -22.24
N LYS A 262 -15.17 16.15 -23.36
CA LYS A 262 -16.51 16.24 -23.97
C LYS A 262 -17.46 15.13 -23.49
N MET A 263 -16.98 14.18 -22.67
CA MET A 263 -17.77 13.06 -22.16
C MET A 263 -18.67 13.53 -21.01
N PHE A 264 -19.91 13.90 -21.34
CA PHE A 264 -20.85 14.49 -20.39
C PHE A 264 -21.12 13.60 -19.17
N PHE A 265 -21.31 12.28 -19.37
CA PHE A 265 -21.71 11.36 -18.30
C PHE A 265 -20.55 10.86 -17.41
N LEU A 266 -19.32 11.31 -17.68
CA LEU A 266 -18.14 10.77 -16.99
C LEU A 266 -18.14 11.15 -15.51
N GLN A 267 -18.06 10.14 -14.64
CA GLN A 267 -18.06 10.27 -13.18
C GLN A 267 -16.70 9.95 -12.57
N HIS A 268 -15.93 9.04 -13.16
CA HIS A 268 -14.62 8.64 -12.66
C HIS A 268 -13.57 8.72 -13.77
N LEU A 269 -12.48 9.45 -13.52
CA LEU A 269 -11.36 9.59 -14.43
C LEU A 269 -10.05 9.32 -13.68
N ILE A 270 -9.34 8.26 -14.07
CA ILE A 270 -8.05 7.85 -13.51
C ILE A 270 -6.98 8.01 -14.58
N LEU A 271 -5.94 8.79 -14.29
CA LEU A 271 -4.87 9.20 -15.21
C LEU A 271 -3.46 8.86 -14.68
N ARG A 272 -3.38 7.99 -13.67
CA ARG A 272 -2.12 7.59 -13.01
C ARG A 272 -1.09 7.06 -14.01
N LYS A 273 0.19 7.38 -13.82
CA LYS A 273 1.32 6.84 -14.63
C LYS A 273 1.13 6.98 -16.16
N THR A 274 0.37 7.97 -16.62
CA THR A 274 0.24 8.26 -18.05
C THR A 274 1.42 9.13 -18.50
N THR A 275 2.04 8.79 -19.63
CA THR A 275 3.32 9.39 -20.04
C THR A 275 3.19 10.47 -21.10
N GLY A 276 2.07 10.53 -21.84
CA GLY A 276 1.93 11.41 -23.00
C GLY A 276 1.03 12.63 -22.82
N VAL A 277 0.49 12.84 -21.62
CA VAL A 277 -0.23 14.08 -21.26
C VAL A 277 0.52 14.78 -20.15
N THR A 278 1.03 15.96 -20.44
CA THR A 278 1.79 16.76 -19.46
C THR A 278 0.95 17.83 -18.80
N LYS A 279 -0.19 18.21 -19.39
CA LYS A 279 -1.12 19.23 -18.88
C LYS A 279 -2.56 18.75 -19.01
N LEU A 280 -3.38 18.95 -17.98
CA LEU A 280 -4.83 18.87 -18.14
C LEU A 280 -5.28 20.04 -19.03
N PRO A 281 -6.27 19.87 -19.91
CA PRO A 281 -6.87 20.98 -20.63
C PRO A 281 -7.88 21.73 -19.74
N PRO A 282 -8.06 23.06 -19.88
CA PRO A 282 -9.03 23.84 -19.11
C PRO A 282 -10.49 23.38 -19.34
N GLU A 283 -10.76 22.64 -20.41
CA GLU A 283 -12.03 21.99 -20.74
C GLU A 283 -12.42 20.89 -19.75
N ILE A 284 -11.53 20.43 -18.86
CA ILE A 284 -11.86 19.43 -17.82
C ILE A 284 -13.02 19.89 -16.93
N LYS A 285 -13.24 21.21 -16.79
CA LYS A 285 -14.39 21.81 -16.09
C LYS A 285 -15.74 21.50 -16.74
N GLU A 286 -15.78 21.04 -17.98
CA GLU A 286 -17.01 20.64 -18.67
C GLU A 286 -17.50 19.24 -18.24
N LEU A 287 -16.68 18.49 -17.48
CA LEU A 287 -17.07 17.22 -16.85
C LEU A 287 -17.93 17.45 -15.60
N ARG A 288 -19.15 17.93 -15.78
CA ARG A 288 -20.05 18.37 -14.69
C ARG A 288 -20.47 17.25 -13.73
N HIS A 289 -20.42 16.00 -14.19
CA HIS A 289 -20.78 14.82 -13.40
C HIS A 289 -19.57 14.12 -12.77
N LEU A 290 -18.37 14.68 -12.92
CA LEU A 290 -17.14 14.08 -12.40
C LEU A 290 -17.16 14.08 -10.87
N ARG A 291 -17.06 12.88 -10.29
CA ARG A 291 -16.97 12.61 -8.85
C ARG A 291 -15.54 12.33 -8.42
N THR A 292 -14.79 11.63 -9.27
CA THR A 292 -13.41 11.24 -8.99
C THR A 292 -12.49 11.71 -10.10
N LEU A 293 -11.49 12.51 -9.75
CA LEU A 293 -10.35 12.82 -10.61
C LEU A 293 -9.08 12.34 -9.92
N ASP A 294 -8.45 11.31 -10.49
CA ASP A 294 -7.22 10.74 -9.96
C ASP A 294 -6.07 10.95 -10.92
N ILE A 295 -5.18 11.86 -10.58
CA ILE A 295 -4.00 12.21 -11.39
C ILE A 295 -2.70 11.81 -10.67
N HIS A 296 -2.79 10.87 -9.73
CA HIS A 296 -1.69 10.53 -8.85
C HIS A 296 -0.49 9.96 -9.63
N SER A 297 0.65 10.66 -9.56
CA SER A 297 1.95 10.15 -10.03
C SER A 297 2.72 9.65 -8.81
N LEU A 298 2.72 8.33 -8.57
CA LEU A 298 3.56 7.70 -7.54
C LEU A 298 5.04 7.87 -7.94
N ASN A 299 5.67 8.93 -7.47
CA ASN A 299 7.12 8.99 -7.37
C ASN A 299 7.53 9.38 -5.95
N HIS A 300 8.26 8.48 -5.32
CA HIS A 300 8.94 8.59 -4.02
C HIS A 300 8.08 8.38 -2.76
N LEU A 301 7.80 7.12 -2.43
CA LEU A 301 7.64 6.69 -1.03
C LEU A 301 8.27 5.30 -0.82
N LEU A 302 9.57 5.15 -1.07
CA LEU A 302 10.39 4.15 -0.39
C LEU A 302 11.81 4.68 -0.21
N VAL A 303 12.15 4.86 1.08
CA VAL A 303 13.48 4.70 1.68
C VAL A 303 14.53 5.76 1.30
N GLY A 304 15.00 6.48 2.32
CA GLY A 304 16.18 7.34 2.21
C GLY A 304 17.34 6.58 1.59
N GLY A 305 18.03 7.22 0.66
CA GLY A 305 19.09 6.62 -0.12
C GLY A 305 19.42 7.64 -1.20
N ASP A 306 20.66 8.09 -1.18
CA ASP A 306 21.21 9.12 -2.06
C ASP A 306 21.05 8.75 -3.54
N GLY A 307 20.79 9.75 -4.38
CA GLY A 307 21.01 9.65 -5.83
C GLY A 307 19.81 9.27 -6.71
N VAL A 308 19.48 10.21 -7.61
CA VAL A 308 18.68 10.11 -8.85
C VAL A 308 17.17 10.33 -8.70
N ASN A 309 16.82 11.62 -8.64
CA ASN A 309 15.50 12.16 -8.97
C ASN A 309 15.05 11.70 -10.36
N HIS A 310 14.19 10.69 -10.45
CA HIS A 310 13.33 10.50 -11.63
C HIS A 310 12.07 11.33 -11.43
N TYR A 311 12.12 12.57 -11.92
CA TYR A 311 10.95 13.44 -12.05
C TYR A 311 10.08 12.92 -13.22
N GLU A 312 9.37 11.80 -13.08
CA GLU A 312 8.32 11.56 -14.07
C GLU A 312 7.24 12.63 -13.89
N ALA A 313 6.90 13.27 -15.01
CA ALA A 313 6.08 14.47 -15.07
C ALA A 313 4.71 14.22 -14.42
N ALA A 314 4.45 14.86 -13.28
CA ALA A 314 3.10 14.95 -12.74
C ALA A 314 2.24 15.72 -13.75
N ILE A 315 1.01 15.25 -13.99
CA ILE A 315 0.07 15.94 -14.87
C ILE A 315 -0.19 17.34 -14.28
N VAL A 316 0.12 18.36 -15.07
CA VAL A 316 0.03 19.77 -14.67
C VAL A 316 -1.40 20.27 -14.86
N ILE A 317 -2.07 20.70 -13.80
CA ILE A 317 -3.32 21.47 -13.89
C ILE A 317 -3.02 22.88 -14.44
N PRO A 318 -3.63 23.33 -15.55
CA PRO A 318 -3.28 24.61 -16.15
C PRO A 318 -3.75 25.77 -15.26
N GLU A 319 -2.96 26.85 -15.23
CA GLU A 319 -3.24 28.06 -14.44
C GLU A 319 -4.51 28.80 -14.91
N GLU A 320 -4.85 28.64 -16.20
CA GLU A 320 -6.06 29.19 -16.83
C GLU A 320 -7.31 28.32 -16.62
N MET A 321 -7.23 27.34 -15.71
CA MET A 321 -8.43 26.75 -15.12
C MET A 321 -9.18 27.87 -14.42
N GLY A 322 -10.11 28.51 -15.15
CA GLY A 322 -11.15 29.31 -14.54
C GLY A 322 -11.84 28.51 -13.42
N PRO A 323 -12.71 29.14 -12.63
CA PRO A 323 -13.12 28.61 -11.34
C PRO A 323 -13.50 27.13 -11.42
N LEU A 324 -12.69 26.28 -10.76
CA LEU A 324 -12.94 24.84 -10.58
C LEU A 324 -14.31 24.57 -9.95
N GLY A 325 -14.95 25.59 -9.38
CA GLY A 325 -16.30 25.57 -8.83
C GLY A 325 -17.42 25.16 -9.80
N ARG A 326 -17.13 24.79 -11.06
CA ARG A 326 -18.08 24.10 -11.95
C ARG A 326 -18.07 22.57 -11.81
N LEU A 327 -17.07 22.00 -11.15
CA LEU A 327 -17.03 20.58 -10.79
C LEU A 327 -17.87 20.35 -9.54
N GLU A 328 -19.16 20.66 -9.62
CA GLU A 328 -20.11 20.66 -8.49
C GLU A 328 -20.33 19.28 -7.86
N SER A 329 -19.95 18.20 -8.56
CA SER A 329 -20.09 16.82 -8.09
C SER A 329 -18.78 16.19 -7.60
N LEU A 330 -17.66 16.92 -7.63
CA LEU A 330 -16.35 16.34 -7.35
C LEU A 330 -16.18 16.07 -5.85
N SER A 331 -16.04 14.80 -5.48
CA SER A 331 -15.81 14.37 -4.10
C SER A 331 -14.38 13.92 -3.85
N THR A 332 -13.70 13.39 -4.87
CA THR A 332 -12.33 12.87 -4.75
C THR A 332 -11.41 13.54 -5.76
N LEU A 333 -10.36 14.19 -5.26
CA LEU A 333 -9.30 14.79 -6.05
C LEU A 333 -7.94 14.23 -5.58
N ALA A 334 -7.44 13.22 -6.29
CA ALA A 334 -6.23 12.51 -5.89
C ALA A 334 -4.96 13.20 -6.47
N THR A 335 -4.08 13.57 -5.54
CA THR A 335 -2.75 14.19 -5.66
C THR A 335 -2.58 15.17 -6.81
N VAL A 336 -2.96 16.41 -6.54
CA VAL A 336 -2.68 17.56 -7.42
C VAL A 336 -1.31 18.14 -7.12
N ASP A 337 -0.47 18.32 -8.15
CA ASP A 337 0.77 19.07 -7.99
C ASP A 337 0.53 20.59 -8.03
N LEU A 338 0.62 21.23 -6.86
CA LEU A 338 0.50 22.67 -6.69
C LEU A 338 1.87 23.37 -6.67
N SER A 339 2.99 22.63 -6.71
CA SER A 339 4.35 23.16 -6.47
C SER A 339 4.86 24.21 -7.46
N LYS A 340 4.17 24.42 -8.59
CA LYS A 340 4.54 25.39 -9.63
C LYS A 340 3.32 26.17 -10.11
N ARG A 341 2.36 26.42 -9.22
CA ARG A 341 1.06 27.05 -9.55
C ARG A 341 0.80 28.26 -8.70
N SER A 342 -0.11 29.11 -9.16
CA SER A 342 -0.56 30.29 -8.43
C SER A 342 -1.38 29.94 -7.18
N ALA A 343 -1.40 30.87 -6.22
CA ALA A 343 -2.26 30.77 -5.05
C ALA A 343 -3.76 30.74 -5.40
N SER A 344 -4.16 31.36 -6.53
CA SER A 344 -5.56 31.35 -7.01
C SER A 344 -6.10 29.94 -7.26
N LEU A 345 -5.25 29.02 -7.74
CA LEU A 345 -5.67 27.63 -7.94
C LEU A 345 -6.00 26.94 -6.61
N VAL A 346 -5.28 27.29 -5.53
CA VAL A 346 -5.54 26.77 -4.18
C VAL A 346 -6.89 27.27 -3.67
N GLU A 347 -7.22 28.54 -3.93
CA GLU A 347 -8.54 29.12 -3.62
C GLU A 347 -9.66 28.46 -4.44
N ASP A 348 -9.41 28.19 -5.73
CA ASP A 348 -10.36 27.51 -6.61
C ASP A 348 -10.68 26.09 -6.14
N ILE A 349 -9.69 25.35 -5.64
CA ILE A 349 -9.91 24.05 -4.99
C ILE A 349 -10.67 24.23 -3.67
N GLY A 350 -10.42 25.33 -2.94
CA GLY A 350 -11.17 25.72 -1.74
C GLY A 350 -12.67 25.87 -1.98
N ARG A 351 -13.07 26.31 -3.17
CA ARG A 351 -14.49 26.50 -3.54
C ARG A 351 -15.25 25.20 -3.80
N ILE A 352 -14.55 24.06 -3.90
CA ILE A 352 -15.19 22.75 -4.14
C ILE A 352 -15.68 22.19 -2.80
N SER A 353 -16.85 22.65 -2.36
CA SER A 353 -17.45 22.28 -1.06
C SER A 353 -17.86 20.79 -0.93
N THR A 354 -17.90 20.05 -2.03
CA THR A 354 -18.23 18.62 -2.08
C THR A 354 -17.05 17.69 -1.84
N LEU A 355 -15.82 18.21 -1.72
CA LEU A 355 -14.63 17.39 -1.52
C LEU A 355 -14.70 16.61 -0.20
N GLU A 356 -14.51 15.30 -0.31
CA GLU A 356 -14.39 14.33 0.77
C GLU A 356 -12.94 13.84 0.88
N VAL A 357 -12.23 13.71 -0.25
CA VAL A 357 -10.83 13.24 -0.31
C VAL A 357 -10.00 14.20 -1.15
N LEU A 358 -8.94 14.74 -0.55
CA LEU A 358 -7.99 15.62 -1.22
C LEU A 358 -6.55 15.19 -0.92
N ALA A 359 -5.77 15.03 -1.97
CA ALA A 359 -4.31 14.99 -1.83
C ALA A 359 -3.65 16.06 -2.69
N VAL A 360 -2.63 16.72 -2.16
CA VAL A 360 -1.89 17.80 -2.85
C VAL A 360 -0.38 17.65 -2.66
N ARG A 361 0.41 18.05 -3.64
CA ARG A 361 1.85 18.29 -3.46
C ARG A 361 2.07 19.76 -3.19
N TRP A 362 2.86 20.03 -2.17
CA TRP A 362 3.13 21.36 -1.64
C TRP A 362 4.64 21.58 -1.59
N SER A 363 5.11 22.77 -1.95
CA SER A 363 6.55 23.03 -2.08
C SER A 363 7.05 24.04 -1.04
N PHE A 364 8.37 24.06 -0.84
CA PHE A 364 9.01 24.89 0.19
C PHE A 364 8.67 26.38 0.06
N HIS A 365 8.69 26.92 -1.16
CA HIS A 365 8.37 28.34 -1.36
C HIS A 365 6.92 28.67 -0.95
N GLN A 366 5.97 27.76 -1.14
CA GLN A 366 4.56 27.95 -0.77
C GLN A 366 4.35 27.94 0.74
N CYS A 367 5.23 27.28 1.50
CA CYS A 367 5.23 27.34 2.97
C CYS A 367 5.71 28.69 3.52
N THR A 368 6.39 29.51 2.72
CA THR A 368 6.96 30.80 3.17
C THR A 368 6.26 32.00 2.54
N ASP A 369 5.54 31.79 1.44
CA ASP A 369 4.73 32.82 0.79
C ASP A 369 3.36 32.97 1.46
N GLY A 370 3.12 34.15 2.04
CA GLY A 370 1.88 34.48 2.75
C GLY A 370 0.61 34.36 1.91
N ARG A 371 0.69 34.51 0.58
CA ARG A 371 -0.48 34.33 -0.31
C ARG A 371 -0.90 32.87 -0.39
N PHE A 372 0.06 31.95 -0.51
CA PHE A 372 -0.23 30.51 -0.51
C PHE A 372 -0.70 30.01 0.85
N GLN A 373 -0.06 30.49 1.92
CA GLN A 373 -0.51 30.18 3.29
C GLN A 373 -1.96 30.62 3.49
N GLN A 374 -2.29 31.86 3.12
CA GLN A 374 -3.64 32.38 3.27
C GLN A 374 -4.65 31.64 2.40
N ALA A 375 -4.28 31.34 1.15
CA ALA A 375 -5.13 30.57 0.25
C ALA A 375 -5.45 29.20 0.85
N LEU A 376 -4.44 28.42 1.26
CA LEU A 376 -4.67 27.10 1.85
C LEU A 376 -5.46 27.18 3.16
N ARG A 377 -5.15 28.14 4.05
CA ARG A 377 -5.92 28.39 5.28
C ARG A 377 -7.39 28.62 4.97
N SER A 378 -7.70 29.53 4.05
CA SER A 378 -9.08 29.83 3.66
C SER A 378 -9.78 28.62 3.05
N SER A 379 -9.10 27.87 2.17
CA SER A 379 -9.65 26.67 1.55
C SER A 379 -10.00 25.58 2.57
N VAL A 380 -9.15 25.37 3.58
CA VAL A 380 -9.40 24.40 4.64
C VAL A 380 -10.66 24.74 5.43
N HIS A 381 -11.00 26.02 5.62
CA HIS A 381 -12.26 26.41 6.27
C HIS A 381 -13.51 26.10 5.44
N GLU A 382 -13.39 26.02 4.11
CA GLU A 382 -14.52 25.78 3.21
C GLU A 382 -14.82 24.28 3.02
N TRP A 383 -13.86 23.39 3.24
CA TRP A 383 -13.99 21.95 3.04
C TRP A 383 -14.76 21.23 4.15
N LYS A 384 -16.05 21.52 4.29
CA LYS A 384 -16.92 21.01 5.37
C LYS A 384 -17.16 19.50 5.31
N LYS A 385 -17.04 18.88 4.14
CA LYS A 385 -17.26 17.43 3.92
C LYS A 385 -15.97 16.62 3.89
N LEU A 386 -14.81 17.25 4.12
CA LEU A 386 -13.53 16.58 3.97
C LEU A 386 -13.33 15.52 5.05
N GLU A 387 -13.11 14.29 4.61
CA GLU A 387 -12.81 13.12 5.43
C GLU A 387 -11.32 12.77 5.38
N SER A 388 -10.65 13.04 4.25
CA SER A 388 -9.22 12.72 4.08
C SER A 388 -8.46 13.86 3.43
N LEU A 389 -7.38 14.28 4.09
CA LEU A 389 -6.45 15.31 3.60
C LEU A 389 -5.03 14.79 3.63
N THR A 390 -4.38 14.74 2.47
CA THR A 390 -2.96 14.42 2.33
C THR A 390 -2.19 15.58 1.71
N ILE A 391 -1.14 16.04 2.39
CA ILE A 391 -0.24 17.08 1.92
C ILE A 391 1.17 16.49 1.79
N HIS A 392 1.61 16.31 0.55
CA HIS A 392 2.97 15.89 0.22
C HIS A 392 3.87 17.11 0.08
N CYS A 393 4.57 17.46 1.15
CA CYS A 393 5.48 18.58 1.17
C CYS A 393 6.86 18.25 0.59
N GLY A 394 7.48 19.25 -0.05
CA GLY A 394 8.90 19.25 -0.34
C GLY A 394 9.75 19.30 0.94
N LEU A 395 11.03 18.93 0.83
CA LEU A 395 11.95 18.95 1.96
C LEU A 395 12.02 20.35 2.60
N GLY A 396 12.01 20.38 3.94
CA GLY A 396 12.16 21.60 4.72
C GLY A 396 10.89 22.42 4.94
N CYS A 397 9.74 21.97 4.43
CA CYS A 397 8.45 22.65 4.63
C CYS A 397 8.00 22.64 6.10
N TYR A 398 7.65 23.82 6.62
CA TYR A 398 6.96 23.96 7.90
C TYR A 398 5.50 24.35 7.66
N MET A 399 4.58 23.61 8.30
CA MET A 399 3.15 23.80 8.13
C MET A 399 2.48 24.45 9.34
N ASP A 400 3.25 25.11 10.23
CA ASP A 400 2.74 25.78 11.44
C ASP A 400 1.69 26.86 11.15
N PHE A 401 1.60 27.32 9.91
CA PHE A 401 0.54 28.23 9.50
C PHE A 401 -0.84 27.55 9.51
N LEU A 402 -0.95 26.23 9.37
CA LEU A 402 -2.23 25.50 9.50
C LEU A 402 -2.64 25.39 10.96
N ASP A 403 -3.45 26.34 11.40
CA ASP A 403 -4.02 26.46 12.75
C ASP A 403 -5.40 25.81 12.89
N TYR A 404 -5.98 25.31 11.79
CA TYR A 404 -7.28 24.68 11.74
C TYR A 404 -7.30 23.52 10.73
N LEU A 405 -8.12 22.51 11.01
CA LEU A 405 -8.53 21.46 10.08
C LEU A 405 -10.05 21.19 10.22
N PRO A 406 -10.71 20.65 9.17
CA PRO A 406 -12.16 20.41 9.19
C PRO A 406 -12.54 19.35 10.22
N TYR A 407 -13.67 19.55 10.89
CA TYR A 407 -14.12 18.68 11.99
C TYR A 407 -14.50 17.24 11.56
N ASN A 408 -14.87 17.05 10.29
CA ASN A 408 -15.21 15.73 9.74
C ASN A 408 -14.00 14.89 9.34
N LEU A 409 -12.79 15.42 9.54
CA LEU A 409 -11.58 14.78 9.07
C LEU A 409 -11.32 13.48 9.84
N GLN A 410 -11.25 12.38 9.09
CA GLN A 410 -10.93 11.04 9.58
C GLN A 410 -9.46 10.71 9.35
N LYS A 411 -8.87 11.23 8.26
CA LYS A 411 -7.49 10.95 7.88
C LYS A 411 -6.72 12.23 7.59
N PHE A 412 -5.60 12.42 8.29
CA PHE A 412 -4.67 13.51 8.00
C PHE A 412 -3.26 12.99 7.77
N LYS A 413 -2.65 13.36 6.65
CA LYS A 413 -1.30 12.93 6.30
C LYS A 413 -0.45 14.09 5.82
N LEU A 414 0.64 14.35 6.53
CA LEU A 414 1.66 15.32 6.15
C LEU A 414 3.00 14.61 5.93
N THR A 415 3.39 14.39 4.68
CA THR A 415 4.66 13.73 4.33
C THR A 415 5.71 14.74 3.90
N GLY A 416 6.97 14.57 4.29
CA GLY A 416 8.10 15.43 3.87
C GLY A 416 8.13 16.83 4.51
N GLY A 417 7.00 17.27 5.07
CA GLY A 417 6.85 18.49 5.86
C GLY A 417 6.81 18.18 7.35
N ARG A 418 6.86 19.24 8.16
CA ARG A 418 6.87 19.16 9.62
C ARG A 418 6.14 20.31 10.27
N PHE A 419 5.77 20.12 11.52
CA PHE A 419 5.36 21.18 12.42
C PHE A 419 6.49 21.48 13.41
N THR A 420 6.55 22.71 13.90
CA THR A 420 7.50 23.09 14.94
C THR A 420 7.13 22.40 16.26
N ARG A 421 5.84 22.41 16.61
CA ARG A 421 5.26 21.72 17.78
C ARG A 421 4.09 20.84 17.36
N LEU A 422 3.57 20.03 18.27
CA LEU A 422 2.33 19.31 18.00
C LEU A 422 1.17 20.31 17.75
N PRO A 423 0.45 20.20 16.62
CA PRO A 423 -0.63 21.12 16.30
C PRO A 423 -1.77 21.03 17.31
N GLN A 424 -2.26 22.18 17.75
CA GLN A 424 -3.30 22.21 18.79
C GLN A 424 -4.65 21.79 18.24
N TRP A 425 -4.97 21.99 16.96
CA TRP A 425 -6.27 21.57 16.41
C TRP A 425 -6.57 20.08 16.54
N CYS A 426 -5.57 19.22 16.80
CA CYS A 426 -5.75 17.79 17.02
C CYS A 426 -6.81 17.50 18.09
N HIS A 427 -6.86 18.25 19.19
CA HIS A 427 -7.83 18.00 20.29
C HIS A 427 -9.32 18.13 19.89
N ARG A 428 -9.61 18.63 18.68
CA ARG A 428 -10.97 18.89 18.19
C ARG A 428 -11.44 17.88 17.15
N LEU A 429 -10.58 16.94 16.75
CA LEU A 429 -10.84 16.02 15.65
C LEU A 429 -11.27 14.65 16.17
N ASP A 430 -12.45 14.58 16.79
CA ASP A 430 -12.95 13.36 17.44
C ASP A 430 -13.13 12.18 16.48
N ARG A 431 -13.26 12.45 15.17
CA ARG A 431 -13.43 11.44 14.12
C ARG A 431 -12.11 10.95 13.52
N LEU A 432 -10.97 11.48 13.97
CA LEU A 432 -9.67 11.19 13.36
C LEU A 432 -9.22 9.76 13.70
N THR A 433 -9.21 8.89 12.70
CA THR A 433 -8.77 7.49 12.80
C THR A 433 -7.31 7.31 12.38
N PHE A 434 -6.82 8.17 11.48
CA PHE A 434 -5.46 8.12 10.97
C PHE A 434 -4.78 9.49 11.03
N ILE A 435 -3.58 9.55 11.60
CA ILE A 435 -2.71 10.73 11.54
C ILE A 435 -1.26 10.38 11.22
N GLU A 436 -0.69 11.05 10.22
CA GLU A 436 0.74 11.02 9.90
C GLU A 436 1.31 12.44 9.92
N ILE A 437 2.20 12.73 10.88
CA ILE A 437 2.85 14.03 11.03
C ILE A 437 4.29 13.89 11.51
N THR A 438 5.11 14.91 11.25
CA THR A 438 6.45 15.05 11.83
C THR A 438 6.52 16.34 12.64
N VAL A 439 7.09 16.29 13.84
CA VAL A 439 7.26 17.44 14.75
C VAL A 439 8.72 17.70 15.09
N CYS A 440 9.08 18.96 15.30
CA CYS A 440 10.45 19.37 15.64
C CYS A 440 10.70 19.47 17.15
N THR A 441 9.64 19.64 17.93
CA THR A 441 9.69 19.71 19.39
C THR A 441 8.43 19.08 19.97
N LEU A 442 8.56 18.46 21.14
CA LEU A 442 7.47 17.84 21.89
C LEU A 442 7.61 18.25 23.36
N LEU A 443 6.63 18.95 23.90
CA LEU A 443 6.58 19.37 25.29
C LEU A 443 5.95 18.29 26.18
N PRO A 444 6.23 18.29 27.49
CA PRO A 444 5.52 17.42 28.43
C PRO A 444 4.01 17.62 28.31
N GLY A 445 3.27 16.53 28.06
CA GLY A 445 1.81 16.55 27.89
C GLY A 445 1.31 16.75 26.46
N ASP A 446 2.16 17.11 25.48
CA ASP A 446 1.74 17.26 24.09
C ASP A 446 1.14 15.95 23.54
N LEU A 447 1.77 14.80 23.83
CA LEU A 447 1.22 13.51 23.41
C LEU A 447 -0.16 13.21 23.99
N GLY A 448 -0.51 13.80 25.14
CA GLY A 448 -1.86 13.71 25.71
C GLY A 448 -2.94 14.22 24.76
N ILE A 449 -2.61 15.18 23.87
CA ILE A 449 -3.55 15.67 22.85
C ILE A 449 -3.90 14.55 21.86
N LEU A 450 -2.91 13.78 21.41
CA LEU A 450 -3.14 12.64 20.51
C LEU A 450 -3.72 11.44 21.27
N ALA A 451 -3.30 11.23 22.52
CA ALA A 451 -3.75 10.14 23.36
C ALA A 451 -5.26 10.23 23.67
N ASN A 452 -5.78 11.45 23.78
CA ASN A 452 -7.19 11.70 24.08
C ASN A 452 -8.11 11.63 22.86
N LEU A 453 -7.59 11.35 21.66
CA LEU A 453 -8.42 11.17 20.46
C LEU A 453 -9.22 9.85 20.58
N PRO A 454 -10.56 9.89 20.52
CA PRO A 454 -11.40 8.73 20.86
C PRO A 454 -11.41 7.65 19.78
N GLU A 455 -11.26 8.04 18.52
CA GLU A 455 -11.31 7.15 17.35
C GLU A 455 -9.93 6.86 16.72
N LEU A 456 -8.83 7.31 17.34
CA LEU A 456 -7.51 7.17 16.74
C LEU A 456 -7.05 5.71 16.75
N GLU A 457 -6.99 5.12 15.55
CA GLU A 457 -6.59 3.73 15.32
C GLU A 457 -5.14 3.62 14.85
N CYS A 458 -4.64 4.60 14.11
CA CYS A 458 -3.31 4.55 13.52
C CYS A 458 -2.58 5.89 13.62
N LEU A 459 -1.40 5.85 14.24
CA LEU A 459 -0.52 7.00 14.46
C LEU A 459 0.84 6.77 13.80
N VAL A 460 1.22 7.66 12.88
CA VAL A 460 2.57 7.77 12.34
C VAL A 460 3.18 9.08 12.81
N LEU A 461 4.07 9.01 13.79
CA LEU A 461 4.71 10.19 14.38
C LEU A 461 6.21 10.22 14.09
N GLY A 462 6.66 11.26 13.41
CA GLY A 462 8.07 11.57 13.22
C GLY A 462 8.58 12.60 14.22
N LEU A 463 9.70 12.34 14.87
CA LEU A 463 10.43 13.30 15.69
C LEU A 463 11.70 13.75 14.97
N HIS A 464 11.76 15.03 14.63
CA HIS A 464 12.91 15.66 14.00
C HIS A 464 13.90 16.27 15.03
N PHE A 465 14.00 15.65 16.20
CA PHE A 465 14.93 16.01 17.27
C PHE A 465 15.38 14.75 18.01
N ILE A 466 16.40 14.88 18.85
CA ILE A 466 16.83 13.83 19.78
C ILE A 466 16.14 14.13 21.12
N PRO A 467 15.30 13.23 21.66
CA PRO A 467 14.70 13.44 22.97
C PRO A 467 15.76 13.63 24.05
N GLU A 468 15.66 14.73 24.81
CA GLU A 468 16.55 14.99 25.95
C GLU A 468 16.11 14.25 27.22
N VAL A 469 14.83 13.88 27.27
CA VAL A 469 14.16 13.18 28.37
C VAL A 469 13.40 12.00 27.78
N GLU A 470 13.26 10.94 28.59
CA GLU A 470 12.42 9.78 28.27
C GLU A 470 10.99 10.20 27.93
N ILE A 471 10.47 9.67 26.82
CA ILE A 471 9.09 9.86 26.41
C ILE A 471 8.26 8.75 27.05
N VAL A 472 7.60 9.08 28.14
CA VAL A 472 6.72 8.15 28.86
C VAL A 472 5.34 8.15 28.22
N ILE A 473 4.88 6.97 27.84
CA ILE A 473 3.49 6.69 27.46
C ILE A 473 2.87 6.01 28.67
N ASP A 474 2.01 6.74 29.37
CA ASP A 474 1.31 6.25 30.55
C ASP A 474 0.13 5.33 30.14
N GLY A 475 -0.63 4.89 31.15
CA GLY A 475 -1.82 4.07 30.94
C GLY A 475 -3.08 4.87 30.57
N GLU A 476 -2.98 6.18 30.39
CA GLU A 476 -4.11 7.07 30.14
C GLU A 476 -4.12 7.52 28.67
N GLY A 477 -5.07 6.98 27.90
CA GLY A 477 -5.29 7.36 26.49
C GLY A 477 -4.83 6.31 25.48
N PHE A 478 -4.84 6.69 24.20
CA PHE A 478 -4.65 5.80 23.05
C PHE A 478 -5.52 4.53 23.11
N ALA A 479 -6.77 4.68 23.55
CA ALA A 479 -7.64 3.56 23.89
C ALA A 479 -7.95 2.65 22.68
N LYS A 480 -8.11 3.23 21.48
CA LYS A 480 -8.38 2.51 20.23
C LYS A 480 -7.17 2.35 19.32
N LEU A 481 -5.98 2.79 19.75
CA LEU A 481 -4.80 2.78 18.89
C LEU A 481 -4.36 1.34 18.62
N ASP A 482 -4.53 0.89 17.38
CA ASP A 482 -4.16 -0.44 16.88
C ASP A 482 -2.71 -0.45 16.32
N ARG A 483 -2.31 0.64 15.64
CA ARG A 483 -1.01 0.75 14.97
C ARG A 483 -0.25 2.00 15.36
N LEU A 484 1.00 1.82 15.78
CA LEU A 484 1.93 2.91 16.05
C LEU A 484 3.18 2.78 15.18
N SER A 485 3.48 3.81 14.39
CA SER A 485 4.75 3.96 13.68
C SER A 485 5.47 5.20 14.20
N PHE A 486 6.63 5.00 14.80
CA PHE A 486 7.39 6.04 15.44
C PHE A 486 8.74 6.22 14.75
N THR A 487 8.96 7.36 14.10
CA THR A 487 10.23 7.69 13.45
C THR A 487 11.03 8.63 14.32
N CYS A 488 12.23 8.25 14.73
CA CYS A 488 13.07 9.11 15.55
C CYS A 488 14.55 8.72 15.37
N ARG A 489 15.45 9.61 15.81
CA ARG A 489 16.89 9.31 15.83
C ARG A 489 17.27 8.38 16.97
N VAL A 490 16.60 8.55 18.12
CA VAL A 490 16.82 7.80 19.35
C VAL A 490 15.44 7.47 19.96
N PRO A 491 14.96 6.22 19.87
CA PRO A 491 13.64 5.81 20.36
C PRO A 491 13.61 5.62 21.87
N TRP A 492 13.82 6.70 22.62
CA TRP A 492 13.76 6.68 24.09
C TRP A 492 12.31 6.74 24.59
N LEU A 493 11.60 5.63 24.39
CA LEU A 493 10.19 5.45 24.72
C LEU A 493 10.05 4.52 25.94
N ASN A 494 9.14 4.86 26.85
CA ASN A 494 8.78 3.99 27.97
C ASN A 494 7.27 3.73 27.96
N PHE A 495 6.90 2.49 27.68
CA PHE A 495 5.50 2.04 27.71
C PHE A 495 5.15 1.57 29.13
N SER A 496 4.44 2.42 29.87
CA SER A 496 4.00 2.09 31.23
C SER A 496 2.96 0.97 31.23
N LYS A 497 2.74 0.37 32.41
CA LYS A 497 1.70 -0.65 32.57
C LYS A 497 0.32 -0.09 32.20
N GLY A 498 -0.33 -0.71 31.22
CA GLY A 498 -1.65 -0.30 30.74
C GLY A 498 -1.61 0.68 29.56
N ALA A 499 -0.43 1.08 29.09
CA ALA A 499 -0.27 1.88 27.88
C ALA A 499 -0.87 1.19 26.66
N MET A 500 -1.55 1.98 25.81
CA MET A 500 -2.04 1.60 24.49
C MET A 500 -2.73 0.21 24.49
N PRO A 501 -3.88 0.07 25.17
CA PRO A 501 -4.48 -1.22 25.50
C PRO A 501 -4.91 -2.04 24.27
N SER A 502 -5.09 -1.40 23.11
CA SER A 502 -5.53 -2.01 21.85
C SER A 502 -4.41 -2.20 20.82
N LEU A 503 -3.16 -1.88 21.17
CA LEU A 503 -2.06 -1.87 20.19
C LEU A 503 -1.66 -3.28 19.77
N THR A 504 -1.75 -3.57 18.47
CA THR A 504 -1.35 -4.85 17.88
C THR A 504 -0.04 -4.74 17.11
N TYR A 505 0.27 -3.56 16.56
CA TYR A 505 1.43 -3.33 15.71
C TYR A 505 2.27 -2.12 16.15
N LEU A 506 3.55 -2.35 16.42
CA LEU A 506 4.54 -1.32 16.74
C LEU A 506 5.67 -1.28 15.71
N GLU A 507 5.91 -0.12 15.11
CA GLU A 507 7.03 0.11 14.20
C GLU A 507 7.95 1.22 14.70
N LEU A 508 9.24 0.92 14.83
CA LEU A 508 10.28 1.86 15.20
C LEU A 508 11.19 2.12 13.99
N LYS A 509 11.15 3.34 13.44
CA LYS A 509 12.01 3.78 12.34
C LYS A 509 13.17 4.62 12.89
N ILE A 510 14.38 4.10 12.80
CA ILE A 510 15.59 4.73 13.32
C ILE A 510 16.28 5.51 12.19
N ALA A 511 16.32 6.83 12.33
CA ALA A 511 16.88 7.75 11.33
C ALA A 511 18.42 7.92 11.41
N GLY A 512 19.06 7.25 12.37
CA GLY A 512 20.52 7.29 12.63
C GLY A 512 20.93 8.43 13.57
N SER A 513 21.85 8.13 14.49
CA SER A 513 22.43 9.10 15.44
C SER A 513 23.83 8.64 15.89
N PRO A 514 24.75 9.57 16.24
CA PRO A 514 25.97 9.24 16.96
C PRO A 514 25.70 8.59 18.33
N PRO A 515 26.65 7.81 18.87
CA PRO A 515 26.49 7.11 20.14
C PRO A 515 26.49 8.10 21.29
N SER A 516 25.34 8.31 21.93
CA SER A 516 25.31 9.05 23.19
C SER A 516 24.10 8.60 24.03
N ARG A 517 24.41 7.96 25.16
CA ARG A 517 23.52 7.47 26.23
C ARG A 517 22.70 6.22 25.91
N GLU A 518 22.49 5.39 26.94
CA GLU A 518 21.59 4.22 26.94
C GLU A 518 20.12 4.67 26.86
N SER A 519 19.74 5.24 25.72
CA SER A 519 18.41 5.79 25.48
C SER A 519 17.66 4.84 24.54
N VAL A 520 17.25 3.71 25.10
CA VAL A 520 16.56 2.61 24.40
C VAL A 520 15.08 2.56 24.77
N PRO A 521 14.23 1.94 23.93
CA PRO A 521 12.83 1.73 24.29
C PRO A 521 12.73 0.71 25.43
N SER A 522 11.75 0.91 26.31
CA SER A 522 11.46 0.04 27.45
C SER A 522 9.95 -0.15 27.63
N GLY A 523 9.56 -1.22 28.35
CA GLY A 523 8.15 -1.50 28.64
C GLY A 523 7.36 -2.17 27.52
N ILE A 524 8.01 -2.67 26.46
CA ILE A 524 7.34 -3.42 25.37
C ILE A 524 6.53 -4.60 25.91
N SER A 525 7.03 -5.28 26.95
CA SER A 525 6.34 -6.36 27.65
C SER A 525 5.01 -5.95 28.33
N ASN A 526 4.75 -4.64 28.49
CA ASN A 526 3.50 -4.11 29.04
C ASN A 526 2.36 -3.97 28.00
N LEU A 527 2.67 -4.05 26.70
CA LEU A 527 1.73 -3.83 25.58
C LEU A 527 0.91 -5.10 25.29
N ARG A 528 -0.16 -5.30 26.06
CA ARG A 528 -0.85 -6.61 26.20
C ARG A 528 -1.31 -7.31 24.92
N LEU A 529 -1.72 -6.56 23.89
CA LEU A 529 -2.26 -7.11 22.63
C LEU A 529 -1.26 -7.07 21.48
N LEU A 530 -0.01 -6.70 21.75
CA LEU A 530 1.03 -6.58 20.74
C LEU A 530 1.30 -7.95 20.11
N SER A 531 1.14 -8.04 18.79
CA SER A 531 1.41 -9.24 18.00
C SER A 531 2.64 -9.09 17.10
N ASP A 532 2.93 -7.87 16.67
CA ASP A 532 3.94 -7.59 15.66
C ASP A 532 4.77 -6.36 16.05
N VAL A 533 6.10 -6.51 16.03
CA VAL A 533 7.05 -5.43 16.21
C VAL A 533 7.98 -5.35 15.01
N ALA A 534 8.13 -4.16 14.43
CA ALA A 534 9.05 -3.93 13.33
C ALA A 534 10.08 -2.85 13.67
N ILE A 535 11.36 -3.15 13.45
CA ILE A 535 12.44 -2.17 13.52
C ILE A 535 12.93 -1.91 12.11
N ARG A 536 12.99 -0.65 11.70
CA ARG A 536 13.54 -0.24 10.40
C ARG A 536 14.63 0.80 10.55
N TYR A 537 15.72 0.61 9.82
CA TYR A 537 16.82 1.55 9.74
C TYR A 537 17.49 1.44 8.38
N HIS A 538 18.15 2.52 7.96
CA HIS A 538 18.93 2.49 6.73
C HIS A 538 20.07 1.46 6.83
N PRO A 539 20.41 0.70 5.77
CA PRO A 539 21.50 -0.30 5.80
C PRO A 539 22.86 0.26 6.28
N ASN A 540 23.10 1.56 6.08
CA ASN A 540 24.32 2.22 6.58
C ASN A 540 24.40 2.25 8.12
N TYR A 541 23.30 2.03 8.83
CA TYR A 541 23.24 2.05 10.29
C TYR A 541 23.24 0.65 10.94
N THR A 542 23.37 -0.43 10.17
CA THR A 542 23.38 -1.81 10.70
C THR A 542 24.43 -2.03 11.79
N ASN A 543 25.59 -1.35 11.67
CA ASN A 543 26.66 -1.43 12.67
C ASN A 543 26.62 -0.33 13.72
N SER A 544 25.58 0.51 13.74
CA SER A 544 25.44 1.59 14.73
C SER A 544 25.18 1.02 16.12
N PRO A 545 25.94 1.42 17.16
CA PRO A 545 25.68 1.00 18.54
C PRO A 545 24.26 1.31 19.00
N SER A 546 23.70 2.46 18.60
CA SER A 546 22.32 2.85 18.95
C SER A 546 21.28 1.92 18.34
N VAL A 547 21.50 1.47 17.10
CA VAL A 547 20.61 0.49 16.44
C VAL A 547 20.70 -0.85 17.16
N LYS A 548 21.92 -1.34 17.45
CA LYS A 548 22.12 -2.61 18.18
C LYS A 548 21.47 -2.57 19.56
N MET A 549 21.74 -1.56 20.37
CA MET A 549 21.13 -1.38 21.69
C MET A 549 19.61 -1.32 21.62
N THR A 550 19.04 -0.65 20.62
CA THR A 550 17.58 -0.61 20.41
C THR A 550 17.05 -1.99 20.05
N VAL A 551 17.69 -2.70 19.14
CA VAL A 551 17.31 -4.07 18.75
C VAL A 551 17.38 -5.01 19.94
N ASP A 552 18.45 -4.97 20.73
CA ASP A 552 18.63 -5.82 21.91
C ASP A 552 17.58 -5.51 22.99
N ALA A 553 17.28 -4.23 23.23
CA ALA A 553 16.22 -3.83 24.17
C ALA A 553 14.83 -4.30 23.70
N VAL A 554 14.55 -4.21 22.40
CA VAL A 554 13.29 -4.71 21.82
C VAL A 554 13.21 -6.23 21.91
N ARG A 555 14.28 -6.96 21.56
CA ARG A 555 14.36 -8.43 21.70
C ARG A 555 14.10 -8.86 23.13
N LYS A 556 14.73 -8.21 24.10
CA LYS A 556 14.48 -8.46 25.52
C LYS A 556 13.02 -8.22 25.89
N GLY A 557 12.44 -7.09 25.47
CA GLY A 557 11.04 -6.77 25.72
C GLY A 557 10.05 -7.75 25.07
N VAL A 558 10.41 -8.29 23.90
CA VAL A 558 9.65 -9.34 23.19
C VAL A 558 9.75 -10.68 23.93
N ALA A 559 10.94 -11.11 24.34
CA ALA A 559 11.15 -12.35 25.09
C ALA A 559 10.44 -12.34 26.46
N GLU A 560 10.33 -11.17 27.10
CA GLU A 560 9.59 -10.99 28.35
C GLU A 560 8.06 -10.87 28.16
N HIS A 561 7.58 -10.76 26.92
CA HIS A 561 6.17 -10.58 26.63
C HIS A 561 5.39 -11.88 26.84
N ARG A 562 4.15 -11.77 27.33
CA ARG A 562 3.33 -12.95 27.70
C ARG A 562 2.82 -13.72 26.50
N MET A 563 2.67 -13.06 25.36
CA MET A 563 2.19 -13.63 24.10
C MET A 563 3.34 -13.61 23.09
N PRO A 564 3.42 -14.59 22.17
CA PRO A 564 4.42 -14.58 21.12
C PRO A 564 4.26 -13.32 20.25
N ILE A 565 5.35 -12.62 20.00
CA ILE A 565 5.41 -11.44 19.13
C ILE A 565 6.28 -11.79 17.92
N HIS A 566 5.79 -11.49 16.73
CA HIS A 566 6.60 -11.54 15.51
C HIS A 566 7.48 -10.28 15.44
N LEU A 567 8.80 -10.46 15.57
CA LEU A 567 9.78 -9.39 15.43
C LEU A 567 10.32 -9.35 14.00
N PHE A 568 10.27 -8.17 13.37
CA PHE A 568 10.81 -7.93 12.03
C PHE A 568 11.92 -6.89 12.07
N ILE A 569 13.13 -7.24 11.64
CA ILE A 569 14.27 -6.32 11.55
C ILE A 569 14.58 -6.03 10.10
N ASN A 570 14.41 -4.77 9.68
CA ASN A 570 14.40 -4.36 8.28
C ASN A 570 13.55 -5.30 7.41
N GLY A 571 12.53 -5.91 8.04
CA GLY A 571 11.61 -6.83 7.41
C GLY A 571 11.96 -8.27 7.22
N ILE A 572 13.11 -8.66 7.75
CA ILE A 572 13.42 -10.06 7.93
C ILE A 572 12.84 -10.42 9.29
N GLU A 573 12.02 -11.47 9.33
CA GLU A 573 11.53 -12.01 10.60
C GLU A 573 12.73 -12.53 11.39
N ASP A 574 12.86 -12.05 12.62
CA ASP A 574 13.96 -12.38 13.51
C ASP A 574 13.67 -13.74 14.13
N GLN A 575 14.28 -14.79 13.55
CA GLN A 575 14.08 -16.19 13.98
C GLN A 575 15.08 -16.61 15.08
N GLU A 576 15.68 -15.67 15.82
CA GLU A 576 16.70 -15.99 16.83
C GLU A 576 16.16 -16.84 18.01
N GLU A 577 14.85 -16.96 18.21
CA GLU A 577 14.27 -17.95 19.12
C GLU A 577 14.21 -19.35 18.49
N TYR A 578 15.33 -20.08 18.51
CA TYR A 578 15.34 -21.56 18.64
C TYR A 578 16.73 -22.14 18.98
N VAL A 579 17.82 -21.36 18.96
CA VAL A 579 19.18 -21.92 19.12
C VAL A 579 19.66 -21.90 20.57
N GLN A 580 19.31 -20.88 21.38
CA GLN A 580 19.85 -20.77 22.75
C GLN A 580 19.14 -21.65 23.79
N ALA A 581 17.84 -21.94 23.62
CA ALA A 581 17.12 -22.83 24.53
C ALA A 581 17.56 -24.30 24.41
N VAL A 582 17.99 -24.72 23.21
CA VAL A 582 18.50 -26.09 22.98
C VAL A 582 19.93 -26.22 23.46
N GLU A 583 20.77 -25.20 23.30
CA GLU A 583 22.15 -25.24 23.79
C GLU A 583 22.23 -25.24 25.32
N GLU A 584 21.39 -24.47 26.03
CA GLU A 584 21.36 -24.51 27.51
C GLU A 584 20.79 -25.84 28.05
N GLU A 585 19.79 -26.45 27.42
CA GLU A 585 19.31 -27.78 27.81
C GLU A 585 20.32 -28.89 27.50
N VAL A 586 21.04 -28.81 26.38
CA VAL A 586 22.08 -29.77 26.00
C VAL A 586 23.31 -29.64 26.90
N VAL A 587 23.70 -28.42 27.27
CA VAL A 587 24.81 -28.17 28.21
C VAL A 587 24.41 -28.58 29.64
N ALA A 588 23.18 -28.32 30.07
CA ALA A 588 22.70 -28.76 31.38
C ALA A 588 22.64 -30.30 31.48
N ARG A 589 22.16 -30.99 30.44
CA ARG A 589 22.11 -32.47 30.39
C ARG A 589 23.50 -33.10 30.32
N ALA A 590 24.45 -32.48 29.61
CA ALA A 590 25.85 -32.92 29.55
C ALA A 590 26.61 -32.71 30.86
N SER A 591 26.21 -31.72 31.66
CA SER A 591 26.80 -31.44 32.98
C SER A 591 26.34 -32.45 34.04
N THR A 592 25.08 -32.89 33.98
CA THR A 592 24.54 -33.91 34.89
C THR A 592 25.05 -35.32 34.59
N SER A 593 25.32 -35.69 33.33
CA SER A 593 25.82 -37.05 33.03
C SER A 593 27.31 -37.24 33.38
N ARG A 594 28.12 -36.17 33.34
CA ARG A 594 29.53 -36.22 33.75
C ARG A 594 29.74 -36.31 35.26
N HIS A 595 28.76 -35.93 36.07
CA HIS A 595 28.83 -36.14 37.52
C HIS A 595 28.36 -37.53 37.96
N SER A 596 27.50 -38.20 37.19
CA SER A 596 27.11 -39.59 37.47
C SER A 596 28.14 -40.64 37.03
N GLU A 597 29.03 -40.32 36.08
CA GLU A 597 30.07 -41.27 35.61
C GLU A 597 31.37 -41.22 36.43
N ILE A 598 31.54 -40.25 37.34
CA ILE A 598 32.76 -40.15 38.18
C ILE A 598 32.54 -40.76 39.58
N GLU A 599 31.29 -41.01 40.00
CA GLU A 599 31.00 -41.68 41.29
C GLU A 599 30.86 -43.22 41.19
N GLU A 600 30.97 -43.82 39.99
CA GLU A 600 31.00 -45.28 39.81
C GLU A 600 32.41 -45.86 39.51
N GLU A 601 33.47 -45.03 39.55
CA GLU A 601 34.86 -45.47 39.32
C GLU A 601 35.87 -45.11 40.44
N GLU A 602 35.43 -44.95 41.70
CA GLU A 602 36.31 -45.01 42.89
C GLU A 602 35.91 -46.10 43.90
#